data_AF-K1USK9-F1
#
_entry.id   AF-K1USK9-F1
#
_cell.length_a   1.000
_cell.length_b   1.000
_cell.length_c   1.000
_cell.angle_alpha   90.00
_cell.angle_beta   90.00
_cell.angle_gamma   90.00
#
_symmetry.space_group_name_H-M   'P 1'
#
loop_
_entity.id
_entity.type
_entity.pdbx_description
1 polymer ?
#
loop_
_entity_poly.entity_id
_entity_poly.type
_entity_poly.pdbx_seq_one_letter_code
_entity_poly.pdbx_strand_id
1 'polypeptide(L)'
;MYFDPDFFTEANQNVADLFNLNLSRLPEIYFEKKDTYIAEAASGMRKTLDRLWQHYESPSAFHMKLCVLDLLHQLLDEKSISQEKALSFYTSVQVEIAKKAEQILTADLKQHIPMKQIAQQFGVSETSLKNYFRGVYGKNVSDYLRDLRMSIAEK
;
A
#
# COMPACT_ATOMS: atom_id res chain seq x y z
N MET A 1 0.57 5.50 3.79
CA MET A 1 1.15 6.86 3.74
C MET A 1 2.38 6.83 4.63
N TYR A 2 3.54 7.29 4.17
CA TYR A 2 4.80 7.28 4.94
C TYR A 2 5.25 8.74 5.14
N PHE A 3 5.58 9.11 6.38
CA PHE A 3 6.10 10.44 6.73
C PHE A 3 7.34 10.27 7.59
N ASP A 4 8.37 11.03 7.27
CA ASP A 4 9.63 11.09 8.02
C ASP A 4 9.71 12.44 8.75
N PRO A 5 9.57 12.44 10.09
CA PRO A 5 9.63 13.65 10.90
C PRO A 5 10.99 14.38 10.84
N ASP A 6 12.07 13.69 10.48
CA ASP A 6 13.42 14.27 10.49
C ASP A 6 13.64 15.26 9.33
N PHE A 7 12.70 15.33 8.37
CA PHE A 7 12.72 16.31 7.28
C PHE A 7 12.26 17.73 7.67
N PHE A 8 11.69 17.93 8.86
CA PHE A 8 11.23 19.24 9.32
C PHE A 8 12.36 20.01 10.04
N THR A 9 13.16 20.77 9.28
CA THR A 9 14.30 21.56 9.79
C THR A 9 13.93 22.96 10.33
N GLU A 10 14.86 23.64 11.02
CA GLU A 10 14.74 25.00 11.58
C GLU A 10 14.18 26.04 10.59
N ALA A 11 14.46 25.90 9.28
CA ALA A 11 13.99 26.82 8.25
C ALA A 11 12.44 26.92 8.16
N ASN A 12 11.72 25.95 8.71
CA ASN A 12 10.26 25.88 8.68
C ASN A 12 9.59 26.17 10.05
N GLN A 13 10.35 26.44 11.11
CA GLN A 13 9.79 26.74 12.45
C GLN A 13 8.78 27.89 12.41
N ASN A 14 9.10 28.97 11.67
CA ASN A 14 8.20 30.12 11.50
C ASN A 14 6.84 29.75 10.89
N VAL A 15 6.79 28.75 10.00
CA VAL A 15 5.54 28.30 9.37
C VAL A 15 4.78 27.36 10.31
N ALA A 16 5.50 26.47 11.00
CA ALA A 16 4.88 25.60 11.99
C ALA A 16 4.23 26.42 13.12
N ASP A 17 4.90 27.45 13.62
CA ASP A 17 4.37 28.36 14.65
C ASP A 17 3.19 29.19 14.13
N LEU A 18 3.30 29.75 12.91
CA LEU A 18 2.23 30.55 12.29
C LEU A 18 0.92 29.75 12.13
N PHE A 19 1.02 28.47 11.81
CA PHE A 19 -0.13 27.59 11.58
C PHE A 19 -0.44 26.67 12.77
N ASN A 20 0.24 26.85 13.91
CA ASN A 20 0.12 26.01 15.11
C ASN A 20 0.27 24.50 14.81
N LEU A 21 1.17 24.14 13.89
CA LEU A 21 1.44 22.77 13.50
C LEU A 21 2.46 22.13 14.46
N ASN A 22 1.96 21.55 15.55
CA ASN A 22 2.81 20.82 16.47
C ASN A 22 3.10 19.39 15.98
N LEU A 23 4.06 19.27 15.06
CA LEU A 23 4.46 18.00 14.43
C LEU A 23 5.06 16.98 15.40
N SER A 24 5.53 17.41 16.59
CA SER A 24 6.05 16.48 17.60
C SER A 24 4.96 15.56 18.17
N ARG A 25 3.68 15.86 17.91
CA ARG A 25 2.53 15.02 18.30
C ARG A 25 2.30 13.84 17.36
N LEU A 26 2.82 13.87 16.14
CA LEU A 26 2.58 12.79 15.16
C LEU A 26 3.01 11.40 15.67
N PRO A 27 4.18 11.23 16.33
CA PRO A 27 4.55 9.97 16.98
C PRO A 27 3.52 9.49 18.00
N GLU A 28 3.00 10.39 18.82
CA GLU A 28 2.01 10.08 19.87
C GLU A 28 0.67 9.65 19.26
N ILE A 29 0.27 10.29 18.16
CA ILE A 29 -1.00 10.06 17.46
C ILE A 29 -0.97 8.72 16.69
N TYR A 30 0.13 8.41 15.99
CA TYR A 30 0.14 7.33 15.00
C TYR A 30 0.92 6.09 15.43
N PHE A 31 1.95 6.23 16.26
CA PHE A 31 2.88 5.13 16.45
C PHE A 31 2.53 4.26 17.65
N GLU A 32 1.85 4.72 18.71
CA GLU A 32 1.40 3.86 19.85
C GLU A 32 2.36 2.69 20.23
N LYS A 33 3.69 2.92 20.23
CA LYS A 33 4.76 1.92 20.48
C LYS A 33 5.08 0.92 19.34
N LYS A 34 4.54 1.11 18.14
CA LYS A 34 4.93 0.48 16.88
C LYS A 34 5.99 1.32 16.19
N ASP A 35 6.83 0.68 15.39
CA ASP A 35 7.84 1.38 14.59
C ASP A 35 7.24 1.96 13.29
N THR A 36 6.00 1.61 12.93
CA THR A 36 5.38 2.03 11.66
C THR A 36 3.86 2.04 11.76
N TYR A 37 3.24 3.06 11.15
CA TYR A 37 1.80 3.17 10.95
C TYR A 37 1.46 3.09 9.46
N ILE A 38 0.61 2.14 9.06
CA ILE A 38 0.13 1.99 7.68
C ILE A 38 -1.38 1.84 7.70
N ALA A 39 -2.07 2.83 7.16
CA ALA A 39 -3.51 2.81 7.00
C ALA A 39 -3.94 3.42 5.65
N GLU A 40 -5.20 3.15 5.29
CA GLU A 40 -5.88 3.85 4.20
C GLU A 40 -6.13 5.31 4.60
N ALA A 41 -5.85 6.26 3.70
CA ALA A 41 -6.05 7.67 3.99
C ALA A 41 -7.54 7.97 4.20
N ALA A 42 -7.89 8.71 5.26
CA ALA A 42 -9.23 9.22 5.47
C ALA A 42 -9.70 10.03 4.25
N SER A 43 -11.02 10.11 4.04
CA SER A 43 -11.61 10.74 2.85
C SER A 43 -11.18 12.20 2.64
N GLY A 44 -10.94 12.95 3.72
CA GLY A 44 -10.35 14.29 3.67
C GLY A 44 -8.92 14.28 3.12
N MET A 45 -8.04 13.48 3.72
CA MET A 45 -6.64 13.37 3.33
C MET A 45 -6.49 12.89 1.88
N ARG A 46 -7.35 11.95 1.46
CA ARG A 46 -7.40 11.45 0.08
C ARG A 46 -7.66 12.59 -0.91
N LYS A 47 -8.65 13.45 -0.64
CA LYS A 47 -8.96 14.60 -1.51
C LYS A 47 -7.78 15.57 -1.60
N THR A 48 -7.09 15.83 -0.49
CA THR A 48 -5.91 16.71 -0.47
C THR A 48 -4.73 16.10 -1.24
N LEU A 49 -4.53 14.78 -1.14
CA LEU A 49 -3.55 14.05 -1.96
C LEU A 49 -3.91 14.07 -3.45
N ASP A 50 -5.18 13.87 -3.81
CA ASP A 50 -5.64 13.96 -5.20
C ASP A 50 -5.38 15.37 -5.79
N ARG A 51 -5.59 16.43 -4.99
CA ARG A 51 -5.24 17.81 -5.39
C ARG A 51 -3.74 18.03 -5.55
N LEU A 52 -2.92 17.48 -4.65
CA LEU A 52 -1.46 17.51 -4.78
C LEU A 52 -1.00 16.86 -6.09
N TRP A 53 -1.62 15.73 -6.45
CA TRP A 53 -1.34 15.04 -7.71
C TRP A 53 -1.71 15.90 -8.93
N GLN A 54 -2.89 16.53 -8.94
CA GLN A 54 -3.29 17.43 -10.02
C GLN A 54 -2.32 18.62 -10.19
N HIS A 55 -1.85 19.19 -9.08
CA HIS A 55 -0.87 20.27 -9.11
C HIS A 55 0.55 19.82 -9.45
N TYR A 56 0.84 18.52 -9.40
CA TYR A 56 2.08 17.98 -9.93
C TYR A 56 2.06 17.96 -11.47
N GLU A 57 0.92 17.63 -12.08
CA GLU A 57 0.73 17.64 -13.54
C GLU A 57 0.67 19.06 -14.11
N SER A 58 0.16 20.03 -13.34
CA SER A 58 0.21 21.46 -13.65
C SER A 58 0.87 22.24 -12.50
N PRO A 59 2.21 22.36 -12.50
CA PRO A 59 2.99 22.85 -11.36
C PRO A 59 2.53 24.22 -10.86
N SER A 60 2.06 24.26 -9.62
CA SER A 60 1.79 25.50 -8.91
C SER A 60 2.34 25.42 -7.49
N ALA A 61 3.54 26.00 -7.29
CA ALA A 61 4.21 25.96 -5.99
C ALA A 61 3.36 26.55 -4.86
N PHE A 62 2.56 27.58 -5.14
CA PHE A 62 1.64 28.16 -4.17
C PHE A 62 0.55 27.18 -3.73
N HIS A 63 -0.17 26.57 -4.68
CA HIS A 63 -1.25 25.64 -4.36
C HIS A 63 -0.73 24.33 -3.75
N MET A 64 0.45 23.86 -4.17
CA MET A 64 1.11 22.72 -3.55
C MET A 64 1.43 22.99 -2.09
N LYS A 65 2.01 24.17 -1.76
CA LYS A 65 2.27 24.56 -0.37
C LYS A 65 0.99 24.60 0.47
N LEU A 66 -0.11 25.15 -0.06
CA LEU A 66 -1.40 25.13 0.63
C LEU A 66 -1.93 23.72 0.87
N CYS A 67 -1.82 22.82 -0.12
CA CYS A 67 -2.25 21.44 0.05
C CYS A 67 -1.39 20.67 1.05
N VAL A 68 -0.07 20.94 1.11
CA VAL A 68 0.80 20.37 2.15
C VAL A 68 0.38 20.85 3.54
N LEU A 69 0.10 22.15 3.72
CA LEU A 69 -0.36 22.68 5.01
C LEU A 69 -1.70 22.07 5.44
N ASP A 70 -2.65 21.95 4.52
CA ASP A 70 -3.93 21.29 4.75
C ASP A 70 -3.74 19.82 5.16
N LEU A 71 -2.84 19.11 4.48
CA LEU A 71 -2.51 17.72 4.80
C LEU A 71 -1.89 17.58 6.19
N LEU A 72 -0.95 18.46 6.56
CA LEU A 72 -0.32 18.48 7.88
C LEU A 72 -1.34 18.77 8.98
N HIS A 73 -2.25 19.72 8.74
CA HIS A 73 -3.33 20.02 9.68
C HIS A 73 -4.23 18.80 9.91
N GLN A 74 -4.62 18.10 8.83
CA GLN A 74 -5.43 16.89 8.93
C GLN A 74 -4.71 15.77 9.68
N LEU A 75 -3.41 15.59 9.48
CA LEU A 75 -2.60 14.59 10.20
C LEU A 75 -2.51 14.86 11.71
N LEU A 76 -2.60 16.13 12.11
CA LEU A 76 -2.60 16.52 13.52
C LEU A 76 -3.99 16.41 14.18
N ASP A 77 -5.04 16.20 13.40
CA ASP A 77 -6.39 15.95 13.93
C ASP A 77 -6.56 14.46 14.24
N GLU A 78 -6.67 14.12 15.53
CA GLU A 78 -6.89 12.75 16.01
C GLU A 78 -8.16 12.10 15.43
N LYS A 79 -9.13 12.90 14.97
CA LYS A 79 -10.34 12.38 14.30
C LYS A 79 -10.06 11.85 12.90
N SER A 80 -8.89 12.15 12.33
CA SER A 80 -8.48 11.72 10.99
C SER A 80 -7.83 10.33 10.99
N ILE A 81 -7.59 9.74 12.17
CA ILE A 81 -6.98 8.42 12.30
C ILE A 81 -7.93 7.37 11.72
N SER A 82 -7.59 6.84 10.56
CA SER A 82 -8.26 5.69 9.99
C SER A 82 -7.96 4.43 10.81
N GLN A 83 -8.93 3.54 10.94
CA GLN A 83 -8.66 2.21 11.46
C GLN A 83 -7.59 1.53 10.60
N GLU A 84 -6.53 1.02 11.24
CA GLU A 84 -5.56 0.14 10.61
C GLU A 84 -6.32 -1.05 10.03
N LYS A 85 -6.48 -1.07 8.71
CA LYS A 85 -6.87 -2.30 8.04
C LYS A 85 -5.71 -3.25 8.24
N ALA A 86 -5.97 -4.46 8.73
CA ALA A 86 -4.99 -5.53 8.71
C ALA A 86 -4.65 -5.81 7.24
N LEU A 87 -3.71 -5.05 6.68
CA LEU A 87 -3.06 -5.37 5.44
C LEU A 87 -2.37 -6.69 5.75
N SER A 88 -2.82 -7.77 5.10
CA SER A 88 -2.09 -9.03 5.16
C SER A 88 -0.80 -8.82 4.39
N PHE A 89 0.20 -8.26 5.07
CA PHE A 89 1.56 -8.20 4.56
C PHE A 89 2.03 -9.63 4.37
N TYR A 90 2.49 -9.92 3.16
CA TYR A 90 3.08 -11.20 2.86
C TYR A 90 4.58 -11.12 3.13
N THR A 91 5.07 -12.03 3.97
CA THR A 91 6.51 -12.21 4.20
C THR A 91 7.22 -12.56 2.89
N SER A 92 8.53 -12.33 2.82
CA SER A 92 9.36 -12.73 1.67
C SER A 92 9.14 -14.20 1.29
N VAL A 93 9.02 -15.09 2.27
CA VAL A 93 8.73 -16.52 2.06
C VAL A 93 7.37 -16.72 1.38
N GLN A 94 6.32 -16.02 1.82
CA GLN A 94 4.99 -16.12 1.22
C GLN A 94 4.97 -15.58 -0.22
N VAL A 95 5.73 -14.51 -0.48
CA VAL A 95 5.92 -13.96 -1.83
C VAL A 95 6.65 -14.97 -2.73
N GLU A 96 7.73 -15.57 -2.25
CA GLU A 96 8.48 -16.55 -3.03
C GLU A 96 7.69 -17.84 -3.29
N ILE A 97 6.86 -18.29 -2.32
CA ILE A 97 5.92 -19.40 -2.53
C ILE A 97 4.93 -19.06 -3.66
N ALA A 98 4.35 -17.85 -3.65
CA ALA A 98 3.42 -17.42 -4.71
C ALA A 98 4.10 -17.39 -6.09
N LYS A 99 5.32 -16.88 -6.19
CA LYS A 99 6.09 -16.85 -7.45
C LYS A 99 6.42 -18.25 -7.96
N LYS A 100 6.86 -19.16 -7.09
CA LYS A 100 7.12 -20.55 -7.49
C LYS A 100 5.85 -21.27 -7.90
N ALA A 101 4.73 -21.00 -7.23
CA ALA A 101 3.44 -21.54 -7.63
C ALA A 101 3.02 -21.03 -9.02
N GLU A 102 3.22 -19.75 -9.32
CA GLU A 102 2.99 -19.21 -10.66
C GLU A 102 3.86 -19.90 -11.71
N GLN A 103 5.16 -20.05 -11.48
CA GLN A 103 6.06 -20.79 -12.39
C GLN A 103 5.58 -22.21 -12.68
N ILE A 104 5.11 -22.94 -11.65
CA ILE A 104 4.56 -24.30 -11.83
C ILE A 104 3.28 -24.26 -12.67
N LEU A 105 2.39 -23.30 -12.41
CA LEU A 105 1.12 -23.16 -13.11
C LEU A 105 1.28 -22.70 -14.56
N THR A 106 2.34 -21.95 -14.87
CA THR A 106 2.59 -21.38 -16.19
C THR A 106 3.59 -22.16 -17.04
N ALA A 107 4.30 -23.14 -16.46
CA ALA A 107 5.20 -24.05 -17.17
C ALA A 107 4.48 -24.84 -18.28
N ASP A 108 3.26 -25.31 -18.04
CA ASP A 108 2.38 -25.88 -19.06
C ASP A 108 0.92 -25.49 -18.83
N LEU A 109 0.47 -24.48 -19.58
CA LEU A 109 -0.89 -23.94 -19.46
C LEU A 109 -2.00 -24.90 -19.93
N LYS A 110 -1.64 -25.96 -20.67
CA LYS A 110 -2.59 -27.00 -21.10
C LYS A 110 -2.89 -27.97 -19.97
N GLN A 111 -1.97 -28.13 -19.02
CA GLN A 111 -2.15 -29.00 -17.88
C GLN A 111 -2.92 -28.29 -16.76
N HIS A 112 -3.98 -28.92 -16.26
CA HIS A 112 -4.63 -28.46 -15.04
C HIS A 112 -3.90 -29.03 -13.82
N ILE A 113 -3.26 -28.16 -13.04
CA ILE A 113 -2.60 -28.52 -11.78
C ILE A 113 -3.47 -28.02 -10.62
N PRO A 114 -4.05 -28.91 -9.79
CA PRO A 114 -4.79 -28.51 -8.60
C PRO A 114 -3.91 -27.72 -7.62
N MET A 115 -4.43 -26.59 -7.14
CA MET A 115 -3.74 -25.77 -6.12
C MET A 115 -3.39 -26.55 -4.86
N LYS A 116 -4.20 -27.56 -4.51
CA LYS A 116 -3.92 -28.46 -3.39
C LYS A 116 -2.58 -29.19 -3.53
N GLN A 117 -2.21 -29.61 -4.73
CA GLN A 117 -0.94 -30.32 -4.97
C GLN A 117 0.25 -29.38 -4.79
N ILE A 118 0.14 -28.15 -5.31
CA ILE A 118 1.18 -27.13 -5.15
C ILE A 118 1.32 -26.72 -3.68
N ALA A 119 0.20 -26.56 -2.98
CA ALA A 119 0.19 -26.21 -1.56
C ALA A 119 0.89 -27.28 -0.70
N GLN A 120 0.67 -28.56 -1.01
CA GLN A 120 1.35 -29.67 -0.35
C GLN A 120 2.88 -29.64 -0.54
N GLN A 121 3.37 -29.27 -1.74
CA GLN A 121 4.82 -29.15 -2.00
C GLN A 121 5.50 -28.09 -1.14
N PHE A 122 4.78 -27.02 -0.79
CA PHE A 122 5.29 -25.93 0.04
C PHE A 122 4.92 -26.05 1.52
N GLY A 123 4.22 -27.12 1.94
CA GLY A 123 3.81 -27.31 3.33
C GLY A 123 2.79 -26.29 3.83
N VAL A 124 1.99 -25.70 2.94
CA VAL A 124 0.98 -24.68 3.27
C VAL A 124 -0.43 -25.18 2.96
N SER A 125 -1.44 -24.54 3.55
CA SER A 125 -2.83 -24.84 3.19
C SER A 125 -3.16 -24.32 1.79
N GLU A 126 -4.10 -24.97 1.10
CA GLU A 126 -4.58 -24.52 -0.21
C GLU A 126 -5.13 -23.08 -0.15
N THR A 127 -5.86 -22.76 0.92
CA THR A 127 -6.40 -21.42 1.17
C THR A 127 -5.28 -20.39 1.35
N SER A 128 -4.24 -20.72 2.12
CA SER A 128 -3.06 -19.87 2.30
C SER A 128 -2.37 -19.60 0.97
N LEU A 129 -2.16 -20.64 0.16
CA LEU A 129 -1.52 -20.48 -1.15
C LEU A 129 -2.34 -19.59 -2.10
N LYS A 130 -3.67 -19.74 -2.12
CA LYS A 130 -4.57 -18.87 -2.89
C LYS A 130 -4.49 -17.41 -2.41
N ASN A 131 -4.40 -17.19 -1.11
CA ASN A 131 -4.23 -15.85 -0.54
C ASN A 131 -2.87 -15.24 -0.92
N TYR A 132 -1.78 -16.01 -0.82
CA TYR A 132 -0.44 -15.55 -1.23
C TYR A 132 -0.43 -15.16 -2.70
N PHE A 133 -1.01 -16.01 -3.57
CA PHE A 133 -1.11 -15.74 -5.00
C PHE A 133 -1.91 -14.47 -5.28
N ARG A 134 -3.10 -14.32 -4.70
CA ARG A 134 -3.93 -13.12 -4.86
C ARG A 134 -3.22 -11.88 -4.32
N GLY A 135 -2.51 -12.02 -3.21
CA GLY A 135 -1.72 -10.97 -2.59
C GLY A 135 -0.61 -10.43 -3.49
N VAL A 136 0.10 -11.32 -4.17
CA VAL A 136 1.23 -10.99 -5.03
C VAL A 136 0.79 -10.52 -6.42
N TYR A 137 -0.20 -11.18 -7.02
CA TYR A 137 -0.62 -10.95 -8.41
C TYR A 137 -1.90 -10.10 -8.56
N GLY A 138 -2.53 -9.71 -7.45
CA GLY A 138 -3.72 -8.85 -7.43
C GLY A 138 -5.02 -9.49 -7.90
N LYS A 139 -5.00 -10.76 -8.32
CA LYS A 139 -6.16 -11.49 -8.86
C LYS A 139 -6.13 -12.96 -8.45
N ASN A 140 -7.26 -13.65 -8.54
CA ASN A 140 -7.33 -15.07 -8.23
C ASN A 140 -6.57 -15.89 -9.30
N VAL A 141 -6.11 -17.08 -8.92
CA VAL A 141 -5.36 -18.00 -9.80
C VAL A 141 -6.11 -18.26 -11.11
N SER A 142 -7.42 -18.53 -11.04
CA SER A 142 -8.23 -18.82 -12.22
C SER A 142 -8.31 -17.64 -13.19
N ASP A 143 -8.49 -16.43 -12.67
CA ASP A 143 -8.53 -15.21 -13.49
C ASP A 143 -7.16 -14.95 -14.13
N TYR A 144 -6.08 -15.11 -13.36
CA TYR A 144 -4.71 -15.00 -13.87
C TYR A 144 -4.42 -15.95 -15.03
N LEU A 145 -4.73 -17.23 -14.87
CA LEU A 145 -4.47 -18.24 -15.91
C LEU A 145 -5.36 -18.06 -17.14
N ARG A 146 -6.60 -17.57 -16.97
CA ARG A 146 -7.47 -17.22 -18.09
C ARG A 146 -6.87 -16.09 -18.91
N ASP A 147 -6.50 -14.99 -18.26
CA ASP A 147 -5.92 -13.82 -18.92
C ASP A 147 -4.64 -14.20 -19.67
N LEU A 148 -3.79 -15.02 -19.04
CA LEU A 148 -2.55 -15.50 -19.65
C LEU A 148 -2.80 -16.37 -20.89
N ARG A 149 -3.74 -17.32 -20.82
CA ARG A 149 -4.12 -18.16 -21.96
C ARG A 149 -4.65 -17.33 -23.14
N MET A 150 -5.47 -16.32 -22.86
CA MET A 150 -5.97 -15.40 -23.89
C MET A 150 -4.82 -14.63 -24.55
N SER A 151 -3.90 -14.06 -23.75
CA SER A 151 -2.76 -13.29 -24.28
C SER A 151 -1.80 -14.10 -25.15
N ILE A 152 -1.71 -15.42 -24.92
CA ILE A 152 -0.85 -16.32 -25.71
C ILE A 152 -1.55 -16.75 -27.00
N ALA A 153 -2.88 -16.83 -27.01
CA ALA A 153 -3.66 -17.16 -28.20
C ALA A 153 -3.79 -15.98 -29.18
N GLU A 154 -3.59 -14.74 -28.72
CA GLU A 154 -3.54 -13.53 -29.57
C GLU A 154 -2.17 -13.32 -30.25
N LYS A 155 -1.13 -14.06 -29.84
CA LYS A 155 0.20 -14.08 -30.47
C LYS A 155 0.33 -15.18 -31.51
#